data_AF-A0A2J6I7U4-F1
#
_entry.id   AF-A0A2J6I7U4-F1
#
_cell.length_a   1.000
_cell.length_b   1.000
_cell.length_c   1.000
_cell.angle_alpha   90.00
_cell.angle_beta   90.00
_cell.angle_gamma   90.00
#
_symmetry.space_group_name_H-M   'P 1'
#
loop_
_entity.id
_entity.type
_entity.pdbx_description
1 polymer ?
#
loop_
_entity_poly.entity_id
_entity_poly.type
_entity_poly.pdbx_seq_one_letter_code
_entity_poly.pdbx_strand_id
1 'polypeptide(L)'
;MLRKIVFVLLISIVLFSCEENTNKFIVDDSKLPEIQVNVKRYGKAIFEIDTSKMVEGLKSIKPDYPLFLDANLDDTSNVNQIKRFISDTALIRIYNKTDEVFPDNKYLNENLSSLFNYMKYHFPQISLPEYVYTYVSGLQFESPVFIQDSIMIIGLDLYLGGDFIPYYSLGLPKYKISCMRPEILDIDVAKQFYNQYLMRRTIQNTLLDRMISAGKLMYYLDMVLPYSADSLKICYTSDQLEWCDDNEENIWAFLIDNELLFSTDYKSQSKLMVDGPFTTGFSKRSPARIGVWLGWQIVRDYMENNPQTDIKELLNISDSQTLLHDSGYKP
;
A
#
# COMPACT_ATOMS: atom_id res chain seq x y z
N MET A 1 -13.13 5.46 57.86
CA MET A 1 -11.81 5.23 57.23
C MET A 1 -11.86 4.26 56.06
N LEU A 2 -12.57 3.12 56.15
CA LEU A 2 -12.72 2.16 55.04
C LEU A 2 -13.16 2.79 53.69
N ARG A 3 -14.13 3.70 53.72
CA ARG A 3 -14.66 4.35 52.50
C ARG A 3 -13.65 5.25 51.77
N LYS A 4 -12.66 5.80 52.49
CA LYS A 4 -11.56 6.58 51.90
C LYS A 4 -10.46 5.67 51.34
N ILE A 5 -10.22 4.51 51.97
CA ILE A 5 -9.26 3.51 51.50
C ILE A 5 -9.74 2.86 50.19
N VAL A 6 -11.03 2.54 50.08
CA VAL A 6 -11.62 2.00 48.83
C VAL A 6 -11.54 3.02 47.69
N PHE A 7 -11.74 4.30 47.97
CA PHE A 7 -11.65 5.36 46.94
C PHE A 7 -10.21 5.60 46.47
N VAL A 8 -9.23 5.48 47.37
CA VAL A 8 -7.80 5.57 47.02
C VAL A 8 -7.36 4.32 46.23
N LEU A 9 -7.85 3.13 46.58
CA LEU A 9 -7.57 1.89 45.82
C LEU A 9 -8.21 1.91 44.42
N LEU A 10 -9.43 2.47 44.28
CA LEU A 10 -10.08 2.60 42.98
C LEU A 10 -9.35 3.58 42.06
N ILE A 11 -8.81 4.68 42.60
CA ILE A 11 -8.05 5.67 41.83
C ILE A 11 -6.66 5.14 41.43
N SER A 12 -6.03 4.29 42.26
CA SER A 12 -4.74 3.67 41.90
C SER A 12 -4.85 2.61 40.79
N ILE A 13 -6.01 1.98 40.58
CA ILE A 13 -6.21 1.01 39.48
C ILE A 13 -6.39 1.73 38.13
N VAL A 14 -6.92 2.96 38.13
CA VAL A 14 -7.09 3.75 36.89
C VAL A 14 -5.76 4.30 36.36
N LEU A 15 -4.72 4.41 37.20
CA LEU A 15 -3.40 4.91 36.80
C LEU A 15 -2.45 3.84 36.24
N PHE A 16 -2.86 2.56 36.19
CA PHE A 16 -2.10 1.47 35.57
C PHE A 16 -2.72 0.95 34.25
N SER A 17 -3.76 1.62 33.72
CA SER A 17 -4.47 1.18 32.51
C SER A 17 -4.09 1.94 31.24
N CYS A 18 -2.95 2.65 31.22
CA CYS A 18 -2.32 3.05 29.98
C CYS A 18 -1.26 2.00 29.61
N GLU A 19 -1.71 0.83 29.14
CA GLU A 19 -0.96 0.20 28.06
C GLU A 19 -1.09 1.14 26.87
N GLU A 20 -0.08 1.99 26.70
CA GLU A 20 0.13 2.72 25.47
C GLU A 20 0.25 1.62 24.41
N ASN A 21 -0.84 1.38 23.69
CA ASN A 21 -0.97 0.39 22.63
C ASN A 21 -0.14 0.88 21.44
N THR A 22 1.17 0.96 21.67
CA THR A 22 2.16 1.39 20.71
C THR A 22 2.33 0.23 19.74
N ASN A 23 2.10 0.50 18.46
CA ASN A 23 2.32 -0.49 17.43
C ASN A 23 3.73 -1.09 17.60
N LYS A 24 3.81 -2.41 17.80
CA LYS A 24 5.06 -3.12 18.12
C LYS A 24 6.18 -2.97 17.08
N PHE A 25 5.83 -2.51 15.88
CA PHE A 25 6.78 -2.24 14.79
C PHE A 25 7.31 -0.80 14.79
N ILE A 26 6.84 0.06 15.70
CA ILE A 26 7.46 1.36 15.92
C ILE A 26 8.83 1.12 16.56
N VAL A 27 9.87 1.44 15.80
CA VAL A 27 11.27 1.34 16.21
C VAL A 27 11.78 2.74 16.54
N ASP A 28 12.61 2.85 17.58
CA ASP A 28 13.36 4.06 17.92
C ASP A 28 14.20 4.53 16.71
N ASP A 29 14.04 5.80 16.32
CA ASP A 29 14.72 6.40 15.17
C ASP A 29 16.24 6.20 15.18
N SER A 30 16.88 6.11 16.36
CA SER A 30 18.33 5.88 16.49
C SER A 30 18.79 4.50 16.00
N LYS A 31 17.87 3.54 15.87
CA LYS A 31 18.14 2.19 15.34
C LYS A 31 17.83 2.07 13.86
N LEU A 32 17.06 3.01 13.31
CA LEU A 32 16.76 3.04 11.89
C LEU A 32 17.99 3.52 11.11
N PRO A 33 18.22 3.01 9.89
CA PRO A 33 19.20 3.61 9.01
C PRO A 33 18.75 5.02 8.61
N GLU A 34 19.68 5.85 8.13
CA GLU A 34 19.41 7.22 7.70
C GLU A 34 19.39 7.29 6.16
N ILE A 35 18.40 6.63 5.54
CA ILE A 35 18.23 6.67 4.08
C ILE A 35 17.48 7.94 3.72
N GLN A 36 18.04 8.70 2.77
CA GLN A 36 17.42 9.90 2.23
C GLN A 36 17.04 9.66 0.77
N VAL A 37 15.74 9.72 0.49
CA VAL A 37 15.20 9.65 -0.86
C VAL A 37 15.14 11.05 -1.45
N ASN A 38 15.67 11.20 -2.67
CA ASN A 38 15.55 12.43 -3.44
C ASN A 38 14.76 12.15 -4.73
N VAL A 39 13.47 12.52 -4.71
CA VAL A 39 12.59 12.29 -5.84
C VAL A 39 12.85 13.29 -6.98
N LYS A 40 12.98 12.79 -8.21
CA LYS A 40 13.04 13.63 -9.42
C LYS A 40 11.67 13.67 -10.12
N ARG A 41 11.04 14.85 -10.15
CA ARG A 41 9.69 15.05 -10.73
C ARG A 41 9.73 15.33 -12.23
N TYR A 42 9.88 14.29 -13.04
CA TYR A 42 9.82 14.39 -14.50
C TYR A 42 8.51 15.04 -14.95
N GLY A 43 7.39 14.63 -14.34
CA GLY A 43 6.07 15.21 -14.62
C GLY A 43 5.98 16.72 -14.34
N LYS A 44 6.77 17.27 -13.42
CA LYS A 44 6.83 18.73 -13.23
C LYS A 44 7.77 19.37 -14.25
N ALA A 45 8.97 18.81 -14.39
CA ALA A 45 10.00 19.32 -15.28
C ALA A 45 9.54 19.46 -16.74
N ILE A 46 8.72 18.53 -17.27
CA ILE A 46 8.26 18.61 -18.66
C ILE A 46 7.12 19.62 -18.87
N PHE A 47 6.19 19.74 -17.91
CA PHE A 47 5.03 20.62 -18.05
C PHE A 47 5.39 22.09 -17.83
N GLU A 48 6.52 22.37 -17.19
CA GLU A 48 7.06 23.73 -17.02
C GLU A 48 7.90 24.22 -18.23
N ILE A 49 8.13 23.38 -19.24
CA ILE A 49 8.85 23.79 -20.46
C ILE A 49 8.03 24.79 -21.26
N ASP A 50 8.65 25.91 -21.63
CA ASP A 50 8.10 26.83 -22.63
C ASP A 50 7.95 26.12 -23.98
N THR A 51 6.70 25.91 -24.41
CA THR A 51 6.38 25.20 -25.64
C THR A 51 6.85 25.90 -26.93
N SER A 52 7.28 27.16 -26.85
CA SER A 52 7.95 27.86 -27.95
C SER A 52 9.44 27.49 -28.08
N LYS A 53 10.05 26.93 -27.03
CA LYS A 53 11.46 26.55 -26.92
C LYS A 53 11.66 25.06 -26.57
N MET A 54 10.78 24.19 -27.08
CA MET A 54 10.75 22.76 -26.70
C MET A 54 12.10 22.04 -26.82
N VAL A 55 12.84 22.23 -27.92
CA VAL A 55 14.12 21.53 -28.13
C VAL A 55 15.13 21.93 -27.05
N GLU A 56 15.24 23.22 -26.75
CA GLU A 56 16.13 23.76 -25.73
C GLU A 56 15.72 23.26 -24.34
N GLY A 57 14.43 23.36 -24.00
CA GLY A 57 13.91 22.93 -22.70
C GLY A 57 14.04 21.42 -22.46
N LEU A 58 13.78 20.58 -23.47
CA LEU A 58 13.98 19.13 -23.34
C LEU A 58 15.46 18.78 -23.19
N LYS A 59 16.35 19.44 -23.94
CA LYS A 59 17.80 19.24 -23.81
C LYS A 59 18.32 19.68 -22.45
N SER A 60 17.76 20.74 -21.85
CA SER A 60 18.20 21.22 -20.54
C SER A 60 17.86 20.26 -19.40
N ILE A 61 16.72 19.56 -19.47
CA ILE A 61 16.30 18.61 -18.42
C ILE A 61 16.77 17.16 -18.68
N LYS A 62 17.21 16.82 -19.91
CA LYS A 62 17.67 15.46 -20.27
C LYS A 62 18.74 14.88 -19.32
N PRO A 63 19.74 15.62 -18.81
CA PRO A 63 20.72 15.07 -17.87
C PRO A 63 20.09 14.52 -16.58
N ASP A 64 18.97 15.10 -16.14
CA ASP A 64 18.26 14.65 -14.95
C ASP A 64 17.27 13.53 -15.20
N TYR A 65 16.78 13.42 -16.44
CA TYR A 65 15.74 12.48 -16.85
C TYR A 65 16.13 11.65 -18.09
N PRO A 66 17.32 11.03 -18.12
CA PRO A 66 17.80 10.32 -19.31
C PRO A 66 16.87 9.16 -19.69
N LEU A 67 16.26 8.50 -18.69
CA LEU A 67 15.31 7.40 -18.88
C LEU A 67 14.10 7.78 -19.75
N PHE A 68 13.61 9.02 -19.60
CA PHE A 68 12.42 9.49 -20.32
C PHE A 68 12.76 10.21 -21.63
N LEU A 69 14.00 10.67 -21.78
CA LEU A 69 14.44 11.55 -22.87
C LEU A 69 15.58 10.96 -23.70
N ASP A 70 15.67 9.63 -23.76
CA ASP A 70 16.72 8.93 -24.53
C ASP A 70 16.58 9.11 -26.05
N ALA A 71 15.37 9.43 -26.53
CA ALA A 71 15.10 9.71 -27.93
C ALA A 71 15.96 10.85 -28.51
N ASN A 72 16.12 10.85 -29.84
CA ASN A 72 16.79 11.94 -30.55
C ASN A 72 15.94 13.22 -30.45
N LEU A 73 16.41 14.21 -29.69
CA LEU A 73 15.73 15.48 -29.46
C LEU A 73 15.93 16.50 -30.60
N ASP A 74 16.76 16.19 -31.59
CA ASP A 74 16.85 16.96 -32.84
C ASP A 74 15.84 16.46 -33.89
N ASP A 75 15.21 15.31 -33.65
CA ASP A 75 14.09 14.83 -34.47
C ASP A 75 12.80 15.56 -34.08
N THR A 76 12.25 16.29 -35.05
CA THR A 76 11.02 17.07 -34.90
C THR A 76 9.81 16.20 -34.52
N SER A 77 9.77 14.93 -34.94
CA SER A 77 8.69 14.01 -34.60
C SER A 77 8.64 13.73 -33.09
N ASN A 78 9.79 13.37 -32.50
CA ASN A 78 9.92 13.08 -31.06
C ASN A 78 9.55 14.30 -30.22
N VAL A 79 10.08 15.47 -30.58
CA VAL A 79 9.78 16.74 -29.87
C VAL A 79 8.31 17.09 -29.98
N ASN A 80 7.70 16.94 -31.16
CA ASN A 80 6.28 17.23 -31.36
C ASN A 80 5.35 16.24 -30.65
N GLN A 81 5.80 15.01 -30.38
CA GLN A 81 5.04 14.06 -29.57
C GLN A 81 4.95 14.56 -28.12
N ILE A 82 6.08 14.93 -27.52
CA ILE A 82 6.12 15.46 -26.15
C ILE A 82 5.37 16.80 -26.07
N LYS A 83 5.56 17.68 -27.05
CA LYS A 83 4.83 18.96 -27.13
C LYS A 83 3.32 18.74 -27.14
N ARG A 84 2.83 17.78 -27.94
CA ARG A 84 1.40 17.43 -27.99
C ARG A 84 0.90 16.92 -26.65
N PHE A 85 1.68 16.08 -25.98
CA PHE A 85 1.35 15.57 -24.65
C PHE A 85 1.20 16.71 -23.62
N ILE A 86 2.19 17.59 -23.48
CA ILE A 86 2.14 18.66 -22.47
C ILE A 86 1.21 19.83 -22.85
N SER A 87 0.75 19.90 -24.10
CA SER A 87 -0.22 20.90 -24.56
C SER A 87 -1.67 20.41 -24.53
N ASP A 88 -1.90 19.13 -24.19
CA ASP A 88 -3.25 18.58 -24.10
C ASP A 88 -3.98 19.14 -22.88
N THR A 89 -5.18 19.68 -23.08
CA THR A 89 -5.95 20.35 -22.02
C THR A 89 -6.36 19.43 -20.87
N ALA A 90 -6.59 18.14 -21.14
CA ALA A 90 -6.92 17.18 -20.10
C ALA A 90 -5.67 16.84 -19.27
N LEU A 91 -4.53 16.65 -19.92
CA LEU A 91 -3.25 16.42 -19.24
C LEU A 91 -2.78 17.63 -18.44
N ILE A 92 -2.94 18.86 -18.95
CA ILE A 92 -2.67 20.09 -18.19
C ILE A 92 -3.54 20.15 -16.94
N ARG A 93 -4.84 19.81 -17.04
CA ARG A 93 -5.74 19.78 -15.87
C ARG A 93 -5.27 18.77 -14.83
N ILE A 94 -4.84 17.59 -15.27
CA ILE A 94 -4.29 16.55 -14.38
C ILE A 94 -3.00 17.05 -13.73
N TYR A 95 -2.05 17.56 -14.51
CA TYR A 95 -0.80 18.13 -14.01
C TYR A 95 -1.03 19.24 -12.97
N ASN A 96 -1.92 20.19 -13.26
CA ASN A 96 -2.22 21.28 -12.31
C ASN A 96 -2.73 20.74 -10.98
N LYS A 97 -3.59 19.71 -11.00
CA LYS A 97 -4.04 19.07 -9.76
C LYS A 97 -2.90 18.29 -9.08
N THR A 98 -2.05 17.61 -9.84
CA THR A 98 -0.86 16.94 -9.32
C THR A 98 0.08 17.92 -8.62
N ASP A 99 0.29 19.11 -9.19
CA ASP A 99 1.13 20.14 -8.57
C ASP A 99 0.45 20.82 -7.38
N GLU A 100 -0.88 20.92 -7.36
CA GLU A 100 -1.63 21.38 -6.19
C GLU A 100 -1.50 20.41 -5.01
N VAL A 101 -1.65 19.10 -5.25
CA VAL A 101 -1.59 18.05 -4.22
C VAL A 101 -0.16 17.82 -3.76
N PHE A 102 0.80 17.87 -4.68
CA PHE A 102 2.22 17.73 -4.41
C PHE A 102 2.93 19.01 -4.90
N PRO A 103 2.98 20.09 -4.10
CA PRO A 103 3.59 21.35 -4.54
C PRO A 103 5.12 21.27 -4.64
N ASP A 104 5.75 20.49 -3.76
CA ASP A 104 7.18 20.26 -3.69
C ASP A 104 7.48 18.75 -3.51
N ASN A 105 8.72 18.43 -3.15
CA ASN A 105 9.17 17.05 -2.89
C ASN A 105 9.11 16.66 -1.43
N LYS A 106 8.72 17.55 -0.51
CA LYS A 106 8.84 17.30 0.94
C LYS A 106 8.06 16.06 1.36
N TYR A 107 6.77 16.02 1.03
CA TYR A 107 5.90 14.87 1.32
C TYR A 107 6.48 13.56 0.77
N LEU A 108 6.94 13.57 -0.48
CA LEU A 108 7.45 12.38 -1.15
C LEU A 108 8.77 11.91 -0.54
N ASN A 109 9.70 12.84 -0.32
CA ASN A 109 11.01 12.52 0.25
C ASN A 109 10.87 12.02 1.70
N GLU A 110 10.07 12.67 2.53
CA GLU A 110 9.88 12.28 3.94
C GLU A 110 9.26 10.89 4.06
N ASN A 111 8.14 10.64 3.37
CA ASN A 111 7.43 9.37 3.49
C ASN A 111 8.19 8.20 2.86
N LEU A 112 8.78 8.39 1.67
CA LEU A 112 9.58 7.33 1.03
C LEU A 112 10.87 7.05 1.81
N SER A 113 11.50 8.07 2.42
CA SER A 113 12.66 7.86 3.29
C SER A 113 12.29 7.05 4.53
N SER A 114 11.17 7.39 5.19
CA SER A 114 10.64 6.63 6.32
C SER A 114 10.37 5.17 5.94
N LEU A 115 9.63 4.93 4.85
CA LEU A 115 9.36 3.59 4.33
C LEU A 115 10.66 2.83 4.07
N PHE A 116 11.64 3.45 3.39
CA PHE A 116 12.90 2.81 3.06
C PHE A 116 13.74 2.50 4.30
N ASN A 117 13.66 3.32 5.34
CA ASN A 117 14.31 3.07 6.62
C ASN A 117 13.76 1.81 7.28
N TYR A 118 12.43 1.70 7.43
CA TYR A 118 11.81 0.51 7.99
C TYR A 118 12.00 -0.72 7.13
N MET A 119 11.90 -0.59 5.81
CA MET A 119 12.21 -1.67 4.87
C MET A 119 13.63 -2.17 5.05
N LYS A 120 14.63 -1.28 5.15
CA LYS A 120 16.02 -1.70 5.28
C LYS A 120 16.33 -2.26 6.67
N TYR A 121 15.66 -1.75 7.70
CA TYR A 121 15.75 -2.26 9.07
C TYR A 121 15.24 -3.71 9.16
N HIS A 122 14.02 -3.98 8.67
CA HIS A 122 13.41 -5.31 8.74
C HIS A 122 13.91 -6.26 7.64
N PHE A 123 14.30 -5.73 6.47
CA PHE A 123 14.74 -6.49 5.30
C PHE A 123 16.06 -5.93 4.75
N PRO A 124 17.18 -6.12 5.47
CA PRO A 124 18.48 -5.55 5.08
C PRO A 124 18.99 -6.04 3.71
N GLN A 125 18.44 -7.15 3.20
CA GLN A 125 18.80 -7.73 1.90
C GLN A 125 17.99 -7.15 0.72
N ILE A 126 16.95 -6.35 0.95
CA ILE A 126 16.24 -5.68 -0.14
C ILE A 126 17.15 -4.64 -0.78
N SER A 127 17.22 -4.69 -2.11
CA SER A 127 17.81 -3.65 -2.95
C SER A 127 16.81 -2.51 -3.10
N LEU A 128 17.19 -1.33 -2.63
CA LEU A 128 16.41 -0.11 -2.82
C LEU A 128 16.83 0.57 -4.13
N PRO A 129 15.91 1.27 -4.82
CA PRO A 129 16.22 2.02 -6.02
C PRO A 129 17.17 3.17 -5.69
N GLU A 130 18.15 3.38 -6.56
CA GLU A 130 19.05 4.53 -6.52
C GLU A 130 18.35 5.78 -7.09
N TYR A 131 17.45 5.60 -8.05
CA TYR A 131 16.73 6.68 -8.72
C TYR A 131 15.23 6.53 -8.53
N VAL A 132 14.61 7.56 -7.93
CA VAL A 132 13.16 7.64 -7.79
C VAL A 132 12.63 8.77 -8.67
N TYR A 133 11.82 8.41 -9.65
CA TYR A 133 11.19 9.35 -10.56
C TYR A 133 9.69 9.39 -10.35
N THR A 134 9.10 10.56 -10.60
CA THR A 134 7.65 10.69 -10.70
C THR A 134 7.23 11.32 -12.01
N TYR A 135 6.04 10.96 -12.48
CA TYR A 135 5.49 11.47 -13.73
C TYR A 135 3.96 11.66 -13.65
N VAL A 136 3.43 12.35 -14.65
CA VAL A 136 1.99 12.40 -14.94
C VAL A 136 1.74 11.46 -16.10
N SER A 137 1.05 10.36 -15.84
CA SER A 137 0.85 9.25 -16.78
C SER A 137 -0.32 9.46 -17.75
N GLY A 138 -1.24 10.36 -17.43
CA GLY A 138 -2.54 10.43 -18.08
C GLY A 138 -3.52 9.40 -17.52
N LEU A 139 -3.43 9.15 -16.21
CA LEU A 139 -4.28 8.26 -15.42
C LEU A 139 -4.14 6.76 -15.78
N GLN A 140 -2.93 6.30 -16.06
CA GLN A 140 -2.61 4.88 -16.31
C GLN A 140 -2.59 4.08 -15.00
N PHE A 141 -3.77 3.71 -14.51
CA PHE A 141 -3.97 3.12 -13.19
C PHE A 141 -3.51 1.66 -13.06
N GLU A 142 -3.18 0.98 -14.15
CA GLU A 142 -2.82 -0.45 -14.15
C GLU A 142 -1.47 -0.73 -13.49
N SER A 143 -0.57 0.25 -13.45
CA SER A 143 0.77 0.11 -12.87
C SER A 143 1.23 1.43 -12.25
N PRO A 144 0.70 1.80 -11.07
CA PRO A 144 0.98 3.09 -10.46
C PRO A 144 2.43 3.25 -10.00
N VAL A 145 3.07 2.14 -9.62
CA VAL A 145 4.46 2.06 -9.22
C VAL A 145 5.15 0.99 -10.05
N PHE A 146 6.26 1.36 -10.70
CA PHE A 146 7.12 0.45 -11.45
C PHE A 146 8.50 0.43 -10.82
N ILE A 147 9.06 -0.76 -10.61
CA ILE A 147 10.41 -0.95 -10.06
C ILE A 147 11.16 -1.90 -10.97
N GLN A 148 12.31 -1.47 -11.46
CA GLN A 148 13.23 -2.30 -12.23
C GLN A 148 14.67 -1.90 -11.91
N ASP A 149 15.47 -2.90 -11.55
CA ASP A 149 16.88 -2.73 -11.16
C ASP A 149 17.03 -1.64 -10.08
N SER A 150 17.74 -0.55 -10.37
CA SER A 150 17.95 0.58 -9.45
C SER A 150 16.98 1.75 -9.67
N ILE A 151 15.89 1.55 -10.43
CA ILE A 151 14.97 2.60 -10.83
C ILE A 151 13.57 2.31 -10.30
N MET A 152 12.96 3.32 -9.68
CA MET A 152 11.53 3.35 -9.34
C MET A 152 10.85 4.52 -10.02
N ILE A 153 9.68 4.28 -10.62
CA ILE A 153 8.85 5.29 -11.26
C ILE A 153 7.44 5.27 -10.64
N ILE A 154 6.93 6.42 -10.24
CA ILE A 154 5.62 6.57 -9.61
C ILE A 154 4.74 7.55 -10.41
N GLY A 155 3.54 7.13 -10.80
CA GLY A 155 2.55 7.99 -11.43
C GLY A 155 1.79 8.81 -10.39
N LEU A 156 2.19 10.07 -10.14
CA LEU A 156 1.58 10.89 -9.09
C LEU A 156 0.13 11.26 -9.39
N ASP A 157 -0.24 11.26 -10.67
CA ASP A 157 -1.60 11.55 -11.10
C ASP A 157 -2.63 10.48 -10.70
N LEU A 158 -2.19 9.40 -10.03
CA LEU A 158 -3.04 8.35 -9.46
C LEU A 158 -3.32 8.54 -7.96
N TYR A 159 -2.78 9.60 -7.36
CA TYR A 159 -2.85 9.88 -5.92
C TYR A 159 -3.39 11.30 -5.63
N LEU A 160 -4.41 11.76 -6.36
CA LEU A 160 -4.89 13.15 -6.32
C LEU A 160 -6.08 13.40 -5.38
N GLY A 161 -6.64 12.35 -4.78
CA GLY A 161 -7.84 12.38 -3.96
C GLY A 161 -9.05 11.76 -4.66
N GLY A 162 -9.86 11.02 -3.91
CA GLY A 162 -11.04 10.32 -4.46
C GLY A 162 -12.17 11.25 -4.95
N ASP A 163 -12.09 12.54 -4.66
CA ASP A 163 -12.98 13.59 -5.16
C ASP A 163 -12.51 14.20 -6.50
N PHE A 164 -11.34 13.81 -7.01
CA PHE A 164 -10.84 14.26 -8.30
C PHE A 164 -11.70 13.72 -9.46
N ILE A 165 -12.56 14.59 -9.98
CA ILE A 165 -13.59 14.26 -10.99
C ILE A 165 -13.07 13.44 -12.19
N PRO A 166 -11.89 13.71 -12.77
CA PRO A 166 -11.38 12.91 -13.89
C PRO A 166 -11.25 11.40 -13.62
N TYR A 167 -11.05 10.96 -12.37
CA TYR A 167 -11.00 9.53 -12.04
C TYR A 167 -12.29 8.78 -12.39
N TYR A 168 -13.45 9.44 -12.29
CA TYR A 168 -14.74 8.84 -12.63
C TYR A 168 -14.92 8.61 -14.14
N SER A 169 -14.11 9.30 -14.96
CA SER A 169 -14.13 9.12 -16.42
C SER A 169 -13.37 7.86 -16.86
N LEU A 170 -12.61 7.22 -15.96
CA LEU A 170 -11.88 5.98 -16.22
C LEU A 170 -12.78 4.73 -16.21
N GLY A 171 -14.06 4.88 -15.80
CA GLY A 171 -14.95 3.74 -15.59
C GLY A 171 -14.58 2.88 -14.37
N LEU A 172 -13.70 3.38 -13.50
CA LEU A 172 -13.32 2.71 -12.27
C LEU A 172 -14.49 2.73 -11.26
N PRO A 173 -14.73 1.62 -10.54
CA PRO A 173 -15.67 1.62 -9.43
C PRO A 173 -15.26 2.60 -8.32
N LYS A 174 -16.26 3.16 -7.61
CA LYS A 174 -16.03 4.14 -6.53
C LYS A 174 -15.06 3.66 -5.45
N TYR A 175 -15.10 2.38 -5.09
CA TYR A 175 -14.21 1.80 -4.08
C TYR A 175 -12.74 1.76 -4.51
N LYS A 176 -12.46 1.76 -5.83
CA LYS A 176 -11.09 1.93 -6.34
C LYS A 176 -10.66 3.40 -6.28
N ILE A 177 -11.56 4.29 -6.71
CA ILE A 177 -11.30 5.75 -6.70
C ILE A 177 -11.06 6.27 -5.28
N SER A 178 -11.73 5.71 -4.26
CA SER A 178 -11.47 6.09 -2.86
C SER A 178 -10.05 5.76 -2.38
N CYS A 179 -9.33 4.85 -3.07
CA CYS A 179 -7.92 4.55 -2.81
C CYS A 179 -6.96 5.46 -3.57
N MET A 180 -7.43 6.30 -4.50
CA MET A 180 -6.58 7.16 -5.33
C MET A 180 -6.26 8.47 -4.61
N ARG A 181 -5.54 8.39 -3.49
CA ARG A 181 -5.22 9.52 -2.59
C ARG A 181 -3.77 9.48 -2.10
N PRO A 182 -3.17 10.62 -1.69
CA PRO A 182 -1.76 10.71 -1.33
C PRO A 182 -1.29 9.68 -0.30
N GLU A 183 -2.13 9.35 0.67
CA GLU A 183 -1.83 8.45 1.78
C GLU A 183 -1.67 6.98 1.34
N ILE A 184 -2.09 6.63 0.11
CA ILE A 184 -1.98 5.27 -0.44
C ILE A 184 -0.67 5.09 -1.21
N LEU A 185 0.05 6.18 -1.54
CA LEU A 185 1.28 6.13 -2.34
C LEU A 185 2.33 5.18 -1.73
N ASP A 186 2.67 5.35 -0.45
CA ASP A 186 3.71 4.54 0.19
C ASP A 186 3.26 3.09 0.40
N ILE A 187 1.95 2.87 0.54
CA ILE A 187 1.36 1.54 0.62
C ILE A 187 1.52 0.80 -0.71
N ASP A 188 1.26 1.46 -1.83
CA ASP A 188 1.44 0.86 -3.16
C ASP A 188 2.92 0.63 -3.47
N VAL A 189 3.80 1.55 -3.06
CA VAL A 189 5.25 1.35 -3.15
C VAL A 189 5.66 0.11 -2.36
N ALA A 190 5.28 0.01 -1.09
CA ALA A 190 5.59 -1.15 -0.25
C ALA A 190 5.04 -2.47 -0.85
N LYS A 191 3.79 -2.47 -1.32
CA LYS A 191 3.19 -3.62 -2.03
C LYS A 191 3.99 -4.02 -3.26
N GLN A 192 4.46 -3.05 -4.05
CA GLN A 192 5.27 -3.31 -5.23
C GLN A 192 6.60 -3.95 -4.87
N PHE A 193 7.28 -3.49 -3.81
CA PHE A 193 8.49 -4.16 -3.30
C PHE A 193 8.22 -5.57 -2.81
N TYR A 194 7.14 -5.79 -2.07
CA TYR A 194 6.76 -7.13 -1.62
C TYR A 194 6.58 -8.06 -2.82
N ASN A 195 5.79 -7.64 -3.81
CA ASN A 195 5.51 -8.44 -5.01
C ASN A 195 6.78 -8.74 -5.83
N GLN A 196 7.70 -7.78 -5.91
CA GLN A 196 8.92 -7.91 -6.70
C GLN A 196 9.98 -8.79 -6.02
N TYR A 197 10.19 -8.64 -4.71
CA TYR A 197 11.36 -9.18 -4.01
C TYR A 197 11.04 -10.23 -2.94
N LEU A 198 9.85 -10.20 -2.34
CA LEU A 198 9.52 -11.02 -1.18
C LEU A 198 8.46 -12.09 -1.47
N MET A 199 7.54 -11.82 -2.41
CA MET A 199 6.44 -12.70 -2.73
C MET A 199 6.97 -14.03 -3.26
N ARG A 200 6.76 -15.09 -2.50
CA ARG A 200 7.06 -16.45 -2.95
C ARG A 200 5.92 -16.95 -3.81
N ARG A 201 6.26 -17.51 -4.97
CA ARG A 201 5.30 -18.22 -5.83
C ARG A 201 5.06 -19.62 -5.24
N THR A 202 4.25 -19.70 -4.19
CA THR A 202 3.71 -20.97 -3.72
C THR A 202 2.47 -21.33 -4.52
N ILE A 203 2.17 -22.63 -4.59
CA ILE A 203 0.93 -23.09 -5.22
C ILE A 203 -0.23 -22.71 -4.27
N GLN A 204 -1.04 -21.74 -4.67
CA GLN A 204 -2.23 -21.32 -3.92
C GLN A 204 -3.44 -22.10 -4.39
N ASN A 205 -3.64 -23.30 -3.83
CA ASN A 205 -4.71 -24.20 -4.27
C ASN A 205 -6.04 -23.88 -3.60
N THR A 206 -6.00 -23.63 -2.29
CA THR A 206 -7.19 -23.46 -1.45
C THR A 206 -7.47 -21.99 -1.14
N LEU A 207 -8.68 -21.69 -0.66
CA LEU A 207 -9.00 -20.36 -0.13
C LEU A 207 -8.01 -19.97 0.98
N LEU A 208 -7.73 -20.89 1.91
CA LEU A 208 -6.80 -20.66 3.01
C LEU A 208 -5.41 -20.28 2.49
N ASP A 209 -4.89 -20.94 1.46
CA ASP A 209 -3.60 -20.57 0.87
C ASP A 209 -3.57 -19.12 0.37
N ARG A 210 -4.67 -18.66 -0.24
CA ARG A 210 -4.80 -17.29 -0.72
C ARG A 210 -4.94 -16.30 0.44
N MET A 211 -5.71 -16.66 1.47
CA MET A 211 -5.86 -15.85 2.69
C MET A 211 -4.52 -15.67 3.39
N ILE A 212 -3.78 -16.76 3.64
CA ILE A 212 -2.46 -16.71 4.29
C ILE A 212 -1.45 -15.96 3.43
N SER A 213 -1.44 -16.18 2.11
CA SER A 213 -0.53 -15.42 1.23
C SER A 213 -0.82 -13.92 1.26
N ALA A 214 -2.09 -13.52 1.33
CA ALA A 214 -2.47 -12.12 1.45
C ALA A 214 -2.17 -11.56 2.85
N GLY A 215 -2.39 -12.36 3.90
CA GLY A 215 -2.08 -12.01 5.28
C GLY A 215 -0.60 -11.73 5.50
N LYS A 216 0.29 -12.49 4.85
CA LYS A 216 1.74 -12.24 4.89
C LYS A 216 2.13 -10.90 4.26
N LEU A 217 1.49 -10.51 3.15
CA LEU A 217 1.66 -9.17 2.58
C LEU A 217 1.18 -8.10 3.56
N MET A 218 0.02 -8.30 4.18
CA MET A 218 -0.54 -7.32 5.12
C MET A 218 0.33 -7.18 6.38
N TYR A 219 0.85 -8.29 6.91
CA TYR A 219 1.80 -8.28 8.03
C TYR A 219 3.13 -7.60 7.65
N TYR A 220 3.61 -7.80 6.42
CA TYR A 220 4.74 -7.02 5.90
C TYR A 220 4.45 -5.51 5.93
N LEU A 221 3.25 -5.08 5.53
CA LEU A 221 2.85 -3.67 5.60
C LEU A 221 2.80 -3.15 7.05
N ASP A 222 2.44 -3.97 8.03
CA ASP A 222 2.53 -3.58 9.45
C ASP A 222 3.96 -3.22 9.87
N MET A 223 4.91 -4.02 9.40
CA MET A 223 6.33 -3.84 9.72
C MET A 223 6.93 -2.59 9.07
N VAL A 224 6.60 -2.33 7.80
CA VAL A 224 7.26 -1.27 7.03
C VAL A 224 6.51 0.06 7.02
N LEU A 225 5.24 0.07 7.46
CA LEU A 225 4.41 1.26 7.59
C LEU A 225 3.74 1.31 8.97
N PRO A 226 4.52 1.38 10.07
CA PRO A 226 3.98 1.26 11.42
C PRO A 226 3.08 2.44 11.83
N TYR A 227 3.23 3.59 11.16
CA TYR A 227 2.40 4.78 11.41
C TYR A 227 1.15 4.85 10.51
N SER A 228 1.03 3.99 9.50
CA SER A 228 -0.14 3.97 8.62
C SER A 228 -1.28 3.21 9.29
N ALA A 229 -2.48 3.82 9.29
CA ALA A 229 -3.68 3.16 9.77
C ALA A 229 -4.00 1.89 8.97
N ASP A 230 -4.54 0.88 9.65
CA ASP A 230 -4.89 -0.39 9.03
C ASP A 230 -5.90 -0.25 7.89
N SER A 231 -6.85 0.67 8.04
CA SER A 231 -7.82 1.03 7.01
C SER A 231 -7.14 1.55 5.72
N LEU A 232 -6.01 2.24 5.84
CA LEU A 232 -5.22 2.65 4.68
C LEU A 232 -4.54 1.44 4.03
N LYS A 233 -3.83 0.61 4.81
CA LYS A 233 -3.05 -0.55 4.30
C LYS A 233 -3.93 -1.48 3.45
N ILE A 234 -5.13 -1.78 3.92
CA ILE A 234 -6.10 -2.65 3.23
C ILE A 234 -6.98 -1.90 2.24
N CYS A 235 -6.94 -0.56 2.24
CA CYS A 235 -7.84 0.36 1.56
C CYS A 235 -9.33 0.10 1.83
N TYR A 236 -9.68 0.15 3.11
CA TYR A 236 -11.05 0.24 3.60
C TYR A 236 -11.32 1.65 4.13
N THR A 237 -12.60 1.99 4.21
CA THR A 237 -13.06 3.07 5.12
C THR A 237 -12.96 2.58 6.56
N SER A 238 -12.94 3.50 7.53
CA SER A 238 -12.95 3.13 8.95
C SER A 238 -14.17 2.27 9.30
N ASP A 239 -15.37 2.65 8.84
CA ASP A 239 -16.61 1.88 9.04
C ASP A 239 -16.54 0.45 8.46
N GLN A 240 -15.82 0.26 7.36
CA GLN A 240 -15.64 -1.06 6.76
C GLN A 240 -14.68 -1.94 7.58
N LEU A 241 -13.64 -1.34 8.15
CA LEU A 241 -12.71 -2.05 9.04
C LEU A 241 -13.43 -2.43 10.33
N GLU A 242 -14.12 -1.48 10.96
CA GLU A 242 -14.96 -1.72 12.15
C GLU A 242 -16.02 -2.79 11.89
N TRP A 243 -16.64 -2.79 10.70
CA TRP A 243 -17.56 -3.86 10.34
C TRP A 243 -16.90 -5.24 10.31
N CYS A 244 -15.66 -5.36 9.84
CA CYS A 244 -14.94 -6.63 9.88
C CYS A 244 -14.69 -7.07 11.32
N ASP A 245 -14.22 -6.16 12.18
CA ASP A 245 -13.96 -6.43 13.60
C ASP A 245 -15.25 -6.89 14.30
N ASP A 246 -16.37 -6.16 14.12
CA ASP A 246 -17.68 -6.49 14.69
C ASP A 246 -18.28 -7.82 14.19
N ASN A 247 -17.83 -8.33 13.05
CA ASN A 247 -18.40 -9.51 12.38
C ASN A 247 -17.39 -10.66 12.24
N GLU A 248 -16.24 -10.59 12.90
CA GLU A 248 -15.16 -11.56 12.75
C GLU A 248 -15.63 -13.00 12.98
N GLU A 249 -16.27 -13.26 14.13
CA GLU A 249 -16.88 -14.54 14.49
C GLU A 249 -17.87 -15.03 13.42
N ASN A 250 -18.72 -14.13 12.92
CA ASN A 250 -19.73 -14.46 11.91
C ASN A 250 -19.11 -14.82 10.56
N ILE A 251 -18.06 -14.10 10.15
CA ILE A 251 -17.33 -14.41 8.92
C ILE A 251 -16.63 -15.75 9.07
N TRP A 252 -15.99 -16.00 10.21
CA TRP A 252 -15.32 -17.27 10.50
C TRP A 252 -16.30 -18.44 10.47
N ALA A 253 -17.43 -18.34 11.18
CA ALA A 253 -18.50 -19.34 11.18
C ALA A 253 -19.01 -19.62 9.76
N PHE A 254 -19.22 -18.57 8.94
CA PHE A 254 -19.61 -18.73 7.55
C PHE A 254 -18.60 -19.55 6.73
N LEU A 255 -17.29 -19.36 6.94
CA LEU A 255 -16.27 -20.13 6.24
C LEU A 255 -16.27 -21.61 6.66
N ILE A 256 -16.50 -21.89 7.94
CA ILE A 256 -16.57 -23.26 8.47
C ILE A 256 -17.84 -23.97 7.98
N ASP A 257 -19.01 -23.36 8.17
CA ASP A 257 -20.32 -23.95 7.83
C ASP A 257 -20.46 -24.26 6.34
N ASN A 258 -19.78 -23.48 5.49
CA ASN A 258 -19.78 -23.67 4.03
C ASN A 258 -18.53 -24.43 3.52
N GLU A 259 -17.70 -24.97 4.43
CA GLU A 259 -16.49 -25.74 4.11
C GLU A 259 -15.52 -25.01 3.16
N LEU A 260 -15.42 -23.68 3.29
CA LEU A 260 -14.76 -22.83 2.29
C LEU A 260 -13.24 -22.77 2.43
N LEU A 261 -12.69 -22.93 3.63
CA LEU A 261 -11.25 -22.78 3.89
C LEU A 261 -10.38 -23.64 2.96
N PHE A 262 -10.77 -24.90 2.77
CA PHE A 262 -10.02 -25.85 1.95
C PHE A 262 -10.56 -25.96 0.51
N SER A 263 -11.53 -25.13 0.14
CA SER A 263 -12.11 -25.13 -1.20
C SER A 263 -11.10 -24.70 -2.27
N THR A 264 -11.03 -25.46 -3.36
CA THR A 264 -10.26 -25.14 -4.57
C THR A 264 -11.10 -24.47 -5.66
N ASP A 265 -12.40 -24.23 -5.40
CA ASP A 265 -13.29 -23.57 -6.36
C ASP A 265 -12.97 -22.07 -6.48
N TYR A 266 -12.39 -21.68 -7.62
CA TYR A 266 -11.99 -20.30 -7.89
C TYR A 266 -13.15 -19.30 -7.76
N LYS A 267 -14.38 -19.69 -8.11
CA LYS A 267 -15.53 -18.80 -8.03
C LYS A 267 -15.86 -18.46 -6.58
N SER A 268 -15.87 -19.45 -5.70
CA SER A 268 -16.09 -19.26 -4.27
C SER A 268 -14.95 -18.49 -3.62
N GLN A 269 -13.70 -18.82 -3.96
CA GLN A 269 -12.53 -18.07 -3.49
C GLN A 269 -12.60 -16.59 -3.89
N SER A 270 -12.97 -16.32 -5.15
CA SER A 270 -12.98 -14.95 -5.68
C SER A 270 -14.00 -14.05 -4.99
N LYS A 271 -15.13 -14.59 -4.54
CA LYS A 271 -16.13 -13.81 -3.78
C LYS A 271 -15.56 -13.20 -2.50
N LEU A 272 -14.55 -13.85 -1.90
CA LEU A 272 -13.95 -13.45 -0.63
C LEU A 272 -12.61 -12.71 -0.79
N MET A 273 -11.87 -12.99 -1.86
CA MET A 273 -10.51 -12.50 -2.06
C MET A 273 -10.39 -11.36 -3.06
N VAL A 274 -11.32 -11.25 -4.02
CA VAL A 274 -11.24 -10.25 -5.09
C VAL A 274 -12.00 -8.99 -4.70
N ASP A 275 -11.52 -7.87 -5.22
CA ASP A 275 -12.09 -6.55 -5.00
C ASP A 275 -13.50 -6.42 -5.58
N GLY A 276 -14.30 -5.53 -4.99
CA GLY A 276 -15.72 -5.41 -5.29
C GLY A 276 -16.43 -4.39 -4.40
N PRO A 277 -17.74 -4.15 -4.62
CA PRO A 277 -18.49 -3.21 -3.79
C PRO A 277 -18.79 -3.74 -2.38
N PHE A 278 -18.90 -5.06 -2.21
CA PHE A 278 -19.12 -5.76 -0.95
C PHE A 278 -18.79 -7.25 -1.15
N THR A 279 -18.63 -8.01 -0.06
CA THR A 279 -18.46 -9.46 -0.16
C THR A 279 -19.79 -10.18 -0.34
N THR A 280 -19.90 -10.95 -1.42
CA THR A 280 -21.10 -11.75 -1.72
C THR A 280 -21.33 -12.80 -0.63
N GLY A 281 -22.55 -12.87 -0.09
CA GLY A 281 -22.92 -13.73 1.04
C GLY A 281 -23.15 -12.96 2.34
N PHE A 282 -22.70 -11.71 2.41
CA PHE A 282 -22.87 -10.82 3.56
C PHE A 282 -23.72 -9.59 3.21
N SER A 283 -23.99 -8.77 4.22
CA SER A 283 -24.72 -7.50 4.04
C SER A 283 -23.96 -6.55 3.09
N LYS A 284 -24.67 -5.60 2.47
CA LYS A 284 -24.03 -4.56 1.64
C LYS A 284 -23.08 -3.61 2.41
N ARG A 285 -23.05 -3.71 3.74
CA ARG A 285 -22.08 -3.00 4.58
C ARG A 285 -20.72 -3.70 4.64
N SER A 286 -20.65 -4.99 4.28
CA SER A 286 -19.38 -5.70 4.26
C SER A 286 -18.44 -5.07 3.22
N PRO A 287 -17.15 -4.87 3.53
CA PRO A 287 -16.20 -4.57 2.50
C PRO A 287 -16.01 -5.78 1.58
N ALA A 288 -15.48 -5.56 0.38
CA ALA A 288 -14.92 -6.66 -0.40
C ALA A 288 -13.57 -7.11 0.18
N ARG A 289 -13.02 -8.23 -0.28
CA ARG A 289 -11.73 -8.76 0.18
C ARG A 289 -11.67 -9.16 1.66
N ILE A 290 -12.79 -9.51 2.31
CA ILE A 290 -12.78 -9.93 3.73
C ILE A 290 -11.88 -11.14 3.98
N GLY A 291 -11.62 -11.99 2.99
CA GLY A 291 -10.64 -13.08 3.11
C GLY A 291 -9.19 -12.57 3.25
N VAL A 292 -8.87 -11.41 2.67
CA VAL A 292 -7.57 -10.74 2.89
C VAL A 292 -7.47 -10.25 4.32
N TRP A 293 -8.53 -9.62 4.83
CA TRP A 293 -8.58 -9.14 6.22
C TRP A 293 -8.48 -10.29 7.23
N LEU A 294 -9.24 -11.38 7.05
CA LEU A 294 -9.13 -12.57 7.90
C LEU A 294 -7.74 -13.21 7.83
N GLY A 295 -7.18 -13.34 6.62
CA GLY A 295 -5.82 -13.85 6.44
C GLY A 295 -4.78 -13.01 7.19
N TRP A 296 -5.00 -11.70 7.25
CA TRP A 296 -4.16 -10.79 8.02
C TRP A 296 -4.25 -11.03 9.52
N GLN A 297 -5.46 -11.20 10.08
CA GLN A 297 -5.62 -11.52 11.50
C GLN A 297 -5.00 -12.89 11.85
N ILE A 298 -5.22 -13.92 11.03
CA ILE A 298 -4.59 -15.23 11.23
C ILE A 298 -3.05 -15.12 11.30
N VAL A 299 -2.44 -14.33 10.42
CA VAL A 299 -0.98 -14.15 10.40
C VAL A 299 -0.50 -13.31 11.59
N ARG A 300 -1.28 -12.31 12.05
CA ARG A 300 -0.99 -11.55 13.27
C ARG A 300 -0.98 -12.46 14.50
N ASP A 301 -2.03 -13.25 14.69
CA ASP A 301 -2.15 -14.24 15.77
C ASP A 301 -1.03 -15.27 15.72
N TYR A 302 -0.67 -15.73 14.52
CA TYR A 302 0.48 -16.61 14.33
C TYR A 302 1.77 -16.00 14.87
N MET A 303 2.07 -14.77 14.51
CA MET A 303 3.31 -14.11 14.93
C MET A 303 3.29 -13.68 16.40
N GLU A 304 2.12 -13.49 16.99
CA GLU A 304 1.97 -13.27 18.44
C GLU A 304 2.20 -14.55 19.24
N ASN A 305 1.64 -15.68 18.79
CA ASN A 305 1.79 -16.97 19.44
C ASN A 305 3.12 -17.67 19.15
N ASN A 306 3.89 -17.18 18.17
CA ASN A 306 5.18 -17.70 17.76
C ASN A 306 6.27 -16.61 17.73
N PRO A 307 6.61 -15.98 18.89
CA PRO A 307 7.50 -14.81 18.93
C PRO A 307 8.95 -15.11 18.50
N GLN A 308 9.34 -16.38 18.46
CA GLN A 308 10.62 -16.83 17.92
C GLN A 308 10.70 -16.78 16.39
N THR A 309 9.54 -16.79 15.71
CA THR A 309 9.49 -16.85 14.25
C THR A 309 9.85 -15.50 13.66
N ASP A 310 10.89 -15.45 12.84
CA ASP A 310 11.25 -14.23 12.15
C ASP A 310 10.44 -14.04 10.85
N ILE A 311 10.53 -12.85 10.24
CA ILE A 311 9.77 -12.55 9.03
C ILE A 311 10.18 -13.41 7.83
N LYS A 312 11.46 -13.80 7.71
CA LYS A 312 11.90 -14.65 6.61
C LYS A 312 11.33 -16.05 6.77
N GLU A 313 11.30 -16.56 7.99
CA GLU A 313 10.66 -17.83 8.34
C GLU A 313 9.17 -17.77 8.02
N LEU A 314 8.45 -16.73 8.47
CA LEU A 314 7.04 -16.52 8.14
C LEU A 314 6.80 -16.57 6.62
N LEU A 315 7.57 -15.80 5.85
CA LEU A 315 7.45 -15.78 4.39
C LEU A 315 7.77 -17.13 3.76
N ASN A 316 8.59 -17.96 4.41
CA ASN A 316 8.98 -19.28 3.92
C ASN A 316 7.99 -20.41 4.24
N ILE A 317 7.09 -20.25 5.21
CA ILE A 317 6.07 -21.25 5.55
C ILE A 317 5.16 -21.49 4.34
N SER A 318 5.19 -22.69 3.76
CA SER A 318 4.34 -23.06 2.63
C SER A 318 3.05 -23.76 3.04
N ASP A 319 2.99 -24.33 4.24
CA ASP A 319 1.83 -25.04 4.74
C ASP A 319 0.89 -24.09 5.50
N SER A 320 -0.16 -23.65 4.80
CA SER A 320 -1.17 -22.76 5.35
C SER A 320 -2.01 -23.40 6.46
N GLN A 321 -2.16 -24.74 6.47
CA GLN A 321 -2.93 -25.44 7.51
C GLN A 321 -2.17 -25.44 8.83
N THR A 322 -0.88 -25.77 8.78
CA THR A 322 0.00 -25.70 9.94
C THR A 322 0.06 -24.27 10.47
N LEU A 323 0.20 -23.26 9.60
CA LEU A 323 0.18 -21.86 10.04
C LEU A 323 -1.14 -21.48 10.74
N LEU A 324 -2.29 -21.88 10.20
CA LEU A 324 -3.59 -21.65 10.86
C LEU A 324 -3.72 -22.41 12.18
N HIS A 325 -3.19 -23.62 12.27
CA HIS A 325 -3.22 -24.39 13.52
C HIS A 325 -2.38 -23.72 14.60
N ASP A 326 -1.14 -23.40 14.25
CA ASP A 326 -0.14 -22.80 15.14
C ASP A 326 -0.45 -21.34 15.48
N SER A 327 -1.33 -20.69 14.71
CA SER A 327 -1.83 -19.36 15.05
C SER A 327 -2.79 -19.38 16.23
N GLY A 328 -3.41 -20.52 16.53
CA GLY A 328 -4.46 -20.59 17.54
C GLY A 328 -5.71 -19.79 17.19
N TYR A 329 -5.81 -19.26 15.96
CA TYR A 329 -6.86 -18.34 15.53
C TYR A 329 -8.24 -18.99 15.65
N LYS A 330 -9.04 -18.46 16.59
CA LYS A 330 -10.39 -18.88 16.94
C LYS A 330 -11.15 -17.65 17.44
N PRO A 331 -11.56 -16.76 16.52
CA PRO A 331 -12.25 -15.53 16.87
C PRO A 331 -13.58 -15.84 17.57
#